data_AF-A0A257WEP5-F1
#
_entry.id   AF-A0A257WEP5-F1
#
_cell.length_a   1.000
_cell.length_b   1.000
_cell.length_c   1.000
_cell.angle_alpha   90.00
_cell.angle_beta   90.00
_cell.angle_gamma   90.00
#
_symmetry.space_group_name_H-M   'P 1'
#
loop_
_entity.id
_entity.type
_entity.pdbx_description
1 polymer ?
#
loop_
_entity_poly.entity_id
_entity_poly.type
_entity_poly.pdbx_seq_one_letter_code
_entity_poly.pdbx_strand_id
1 'polypeptide(L)'
;MPQKLRLKCFLSPGDIVMLTAAVRDLHLSHPEKFVTDVRTSSDALWDNNPYVRRLPDDASDVDHFEVHYPLIQQSNQRPYHFIHGFAQYLEERLQIRIPLTAFRGDIHLSAEEKCWASQVAELGYSGPFWLIVAGGKFDFTAKWWNPAHYQHVVDHFWGRVPFVQVGEKAHWRTPLKRVGS
;
A
#
# COMPACT_ATOMS: atom_id res chain seq x y z
N MET A 1 -7.12 20.93 -21.89
CA MET A 1 -6.44 20.98 -20.58
C MET A 1 -6.65 19.64 -19.90
N PRO A 2 -5.68 19.12 -19.13
CA PRO A 2 -5.86 17.87 -18.40
C PRO A 2 -6.95 18.00 -17.34
N GLN A 3 -7.76 16.97 -17.16
CA GLN A 3 -8.76 16.90 -16.10
C GLN A 3 -8.07 16.61 -14.76
N LYS A 4 -8.37 17.38 -13.72
CA LYS A 4 -7.78 17.19 -12.38
C LYS A 4 -8.67 16.27 -11.56
N LEU A 5 -8.07 15.22 -11.00
CA LEU A 5 -8.76 14.23 -10.18
C LEU A 5 -8.18 14.24 -8.77
N ARG A 6 -9.02 14.19 -7.75
CA ARG A 6 -8.62 13.91 -6.37
C ARG A 6 -9.27 12.63 -5.87
N LEU A 7 -8.44 11.59 -5.72
CA LEU A 7 -8.84 10.27 -5.27
C LEU A 7 -8.66 10.15 -3.76
N LYS A 8 -9.76 9.92 -3.03
CA LYS A 8 -9.76 9.70 -1.59
C LYS A 8 -9.95 8.21 -1.28
N CYS A 9 -9.08 7.63 -0.47
CA CYS A 9 -9.19 6.23 -0.05
C CYS A 9 -8.56 6.01 1.33
N PHE A 10 -9.39 5.85 2.36
CA PHE A 10 -8.94 5.72 3.76
C PHE A 10 -8.95 4.26 4.26
N LEU A 11 -8.73 3.31 3.34
CA LEU A 11 -8.74 1.87 3.63
C LEU A 11 -7.37 1.39 4.12
N SER A 12 -7.10 0.08 4.12
CA SER A 12 -5.82 -0.42 4.65
C SER A 12 -4.66 -0.14 3.67
N PRO A 13 -3.39 -0.13 4.14
CA PRO A 13 -2.24 0.03 3.27
C PRO A 13 -2.22 -0.96 2.10
N GLY A 14 -2.63 -2.22 2.34
CA GLY A 14 -2.71 -3.24 1.29
C GLY A 14 -3.72 -2.91 0.18
N ASP A 15 -4.83 -2.27 0.53
CA ASP A 15 -5.82 -1.81 -0.45
C ASP A 15 -5.26 -0.62 -1.24
N ILE A 16 -4.61 0.32 -0.56
CA ILE A 16 -3.99 1.49 -1.19
C ILE A 16 -2.91 1.07 -2.20
N VAL A 17 -2.12 0.04 -1.91
CA VAL A 17 -1.16 -0.52 -2.90
C VAL A 17 -1.86 -1.02 -4.16
N MET A 18 -3.10 -1.54 -4.07
CA MET A 18 -3.86 -1.89 -5.28
C MET A 18 -4.40 -0.67 -6.03
N LEU A 19 -4.71 0.43 -5.32
CA LEU A 19 -5.08 1.69 -5.96
C LEU A 19 -3.92 2.26 -6.79
N THR A 20 -2.66 2.07 -6.37
CA THR A 20 -1.50 2.55 -7.16
C THR A 20 -1.40 1.87 -8.54
N ALA A 21 -1.81 0.59 -8.67
CA ALA A 21 -1.90 -0.09 -9.96
C ALA A 21 -2.92 0.58 -10.90
N ALA A 22 -4.11 0.93 -10.37
CA ALA A 22 -5.14 1.60 -11.15
C ALA A 22 -4.70 3.01 -11.59
N VAL A 23 -4.00 3.75 -10.73
CA VAL A 23 -3.46 5.07 -11.09
C VAL A 23 -2.34 4.97 -12.12
N ARG A 24 -1.38 4.04 -11.97
CA ARG A 24 -0.37 3.78 -13.01
C ARG A 24 -1.04 3.55 -14.35
N ASP A 25 -1.97 2.61 -14.41
CA ASP A 25 -2.56 2.17 -15.68
C ASP A 25 -3.53 3.21 -16.27
N LEU A 26 -4.12 4.08 -15.43
CA LEU A 26 -4.84 5.27 -15.89
C LEU A 26 -3.93 6.19 -16.70
N HIS A 27 -2.74 6.50 -16.18
CA HIS A 27 -1.79 7.41 -16.83
C HIS A 27 -1.08 6.78 -18.02
N LEU A 28 -0.82 5.47 -17.98
CA LEU A 28 -0.27 4.75 -19.14
C LEU A 28 -1.27 4.66 -20.30
N SER A 29 -2.55 4.44 -20.02
CA SER A 29 -3.58 4.31 -21.06
C SER A 29 -4.13 5.65 -21.56
N HIS A 30 -4.01 6.71 -20.77
CA HIS A 30 -4.43 8.07 -21.13
C HIS A 30 -3.34 9.12 -20.81
N PRO A 31 -2.21 9.11 -21.54
CA PRO A 31 -1.12 10.04 -21.29
C PRO A 31 -1.59 11.51 -21.33
N GLU A 32 -1.15 12.29 -20.35
CA GLU A 32 -1.40 13.74 -20.24
C GLU A 32 -2.88 14.15 -20.16
N LYS A 33 -3.82 13.21 -20.10
CA LYS A 33 -5.26 13.50 -20.00
C LYS A 33 -5.66 13.89 -18.59
N PHE A 34 -4.95 13.40 -17.59
CA PHE A 34 -5.29 13.58 -16.17
C PHE A 34 -4.14 14.17 -15.37
N VAL A 35 -4.48 14.95 -14.35
CA VAL A 35 -3.57 15.29 -13.24
C VAL A 35 -4.19 14.69 -11.98
N THR A 36 -3.54 13.68 -11.41
CA THR A 36 -4.11 12.91 -10.29
C THR A 36 -3.48 13.30 -8.98
N ASP A 37 -4.31 13.60 -8.00
CA ASP A 37 -3.99 13.82 -6.60
C ASP A 37 -4.63 12.73 -5.75
N VAL A 38 -3.99 12.37 -4.64
CA VAL A 38 -4.45 11.31 -3.74
C VAL A 38 -4.52 11.80 -2.30
N ARG A 39 -5.50 11.32 -1.55
CA ARG A 39 -5.66 11.53 -0.10
C ARG A 39 -5.99 10.19 0.54
N THR A 40 -5.06 9.62 1.29
CA THR A 40 -5.17 8.26 1.78
C THR A 40 -4.78 8.13 3.25
N SER A 41 -5.11 6.99 3.86
CA SER A 41 -4.65 6.65 5.22
C SER A 41 -3.16 6.26 5.28
N SER A 42 -2.50 6.13 4.13
CA SER A 42 -1.09 5.70 4.00
C SER A 42 -0.41 6.51 2.90
N ASP A 43 -0.40 7.84 3.08
CA ASP A 43 0.09 8.79 2.06
C ASP A 43 1.55 8.53 1.64
N ALA A 44 2.40 8.05 2.56
CA ALA A 44 3.79 7.72 2.26
C ALA A 44 3.97 6.64 1.18
N LEU A 45 2.96 5.80 0.91
CA LEU A 45 3.01 4.84 -0.20
C LEU A 45 3.05 5.50 -1.57
N TRP A 46 2.65 6.77 -1.64
CA TRP A 46 2.62 7.57 -2.87
C TRP A 46 3.83 8.46 -3.03
N ASP A 47 4.74 8.48 -2.06
CA ASP A 47 5.97 9.25 -2.17
C ASP A 47 6.76 8.80 -3.42
N ASN A 48 7.33 9.77 -4.11
CA ASN A 48 8.07 9.60 -5.37
C ASN A 48 7.30 8.90 -6.51
N ASN A 49 5.98 8.72 -6.39
CA ASN A 49 5.19 8.10 -7.44
C ASN A 49 5.02 9.08 -8.61
N PRO A 50 5.47 8.72 -9.84
CA PRO A 50 5.51 9.65 -10.97
C PRO A 50 4.13 10.00 -11.54
N TYR A 51 3.08 9.28 -11.15
CA TYR A 51 1.73 9.43 -11.67
C TYR A 51 0.84 10.32 -10.80
N VAL A 52 1.35 10.81 -9.67
CA VAL A 52 0.59 11.66 -8.75
C VAL A 52 1.26 13.01 -8.56
N ARG A 53 0.43 14.03 -8.31
CA ARG A 53 0.86 15.38 -7.97
C ARG A 53 -0.08 15.93 -6.91
N ARG A 54 0.47 16.46 -5.82
CA ARG A 54 -0.32 17.17 -4.81
C ARG A 54 -0.97 18.40 -5.44
N LEU A 55 -2.30 18.47 -5.41
CA LEU A 55 -3.05 19.65 -5.81
C LEU A 55 -3.41 20.51 -4.58
N PRO A 56 -3.61 21.83 -4.73
CA PRO A 56 -4.08 22.70 -3.65
C PRO A 56 -5.40 22.21 -3.08
N ASP A 57 -5.57 22.30 -1.76
CA ASP A 57 -6.78 21.77 -1.10
C ASP A 57 -8.04 22.57 -1.46
N ASP A 58 -7.88 23.86 -1.79
CA ASP A 58 -8.92 24.82 -2.17
C ASP A 58 -9.15 24.94 -3.70
N ALA A 59 -8.51 24.09 -4.50
CA ALA A 59 -8.69 24.10 -5.95
C ALA A 59 -10.14 23.74 -6.33
N SER A 60 -10.83 24.68 -6.98
CA SER A 60 -12.24 24.52 -7.39
C SER A 60 -12.43 23.72 -8.68
N ASP A 61 -11.35 23.49 -9.45
CA ASP A 61 -11.36 22.79 -10.74
C ASP A 61 -10.88 21.34 -10.63
N VAL A 62 -11.25 20.65 -9.55
CA VAL A 62 -10.82 19.27 -9.25
C VAL A 62 -12.03 18.38 -9.02
N ASP A 63 -12.10 17.27 -9.75
CA ASP A 63 -13.14 16.27 -9.54
C ASP A 63 -12.75 15.35 -8.38
N HIS A 64 -13.62 15.27 -7.38
CA HIS A 64 -13.38 14.48 -6.17
C HIS A 64 -14.05 13.11 -6.26
N PHE A 65 -13.27 12.05 -6.06
CA PHE A 65 -13.76 10.68 -5.99
C PHE A 65 -13.39 10.06 -4.65
N GLU A 66 -14.38 9.63 -3.90
CA GLU A 66 -14.16 8.61 -2.87
C GLU A 66 -14.10 7.26 -3.56
N VAL A 67 -12.91 6.68 -3.62
CA VAL A 67 -12.67 5.51 -4.48
C VAL A 67 -13.03 4.25 -3.73
N HIS A 68 -13.84 3.42 -4.36
CA HIS A 68 -14.29 2.13 -3.83
C HIS A 68 -13.89 0.99 -4.77
N TYR A 69 -14.08 -0.25 -4.31
CA TYR A 69 -13.94 -1.46 -5.11
C TYR A 69 -15.14 -2.39 -4.92
N PRO A 70 -16.34 -2.06 -5.48
CA PRO A 70 -17.52 -2.92 -5.35
C PRO A 70 -17.29 -4.38 -5.79
N LEU A 71 -16.26 -4.61 -6.63
CA LEU A 71 -15.83 -5.93 -7.08
C LEU A 71 -15.66 -6.96 -5.95
N ILE A 72 -15.27 -6.58 -4.74
CA ILE A 72 -15.09 -7.54 -3.63
C ILE A 72 -16.37 -8.31 -3.30
N GLN A 73 -17.53 -7.66 -3.50
CA GLN A 73 -18.86 -8.25 -3.29
C GLN A 73 -19.24 -9.28 -4.37
N GLN A 74 -18.42 -9.40 -5.42
CA GLN A 74 -18.61 -10.29 -6.56
C GLN A 74 -17.45 -11.31 -6.69
N SER A 75 -16.65 -11.47 -5.62
CA SER A 75 -15.44 -12.30 -5.60
C SER A 75 -15.67 -13.78 -5.93
N ASN A 76 -16.89 -14.29 -5.75
CA ASN A 76 -17.30 -15.65 -6.11
C ASN A 76 -18.13 -15.74 -7.40
N GLN A 77 -18.38 -14.61 -8.08
CA GLN A 77 -19.28 -14.52 -9.23
C GLN A 77 -18.56 -14.11 -10.51
N ARG A 78 -17.46 -13.34 -10.40
CA ARG A 78 -16.72 -12.85 -11.56
C ARG A 78 -15.24 -13.26 -11.48
N PRO A 79 -14.60 -13.53 -12.62
CA PRO A 79 -13.22 -14.00 -12.68
C PRO A 79 -12.20 -12.86 -12.58
N TYR A 80 -12.41 -11.89 -11.68
CA TYR A 80 -11.52 -10.75 -11.52
C TYR A 80 -10.78 -10.79 -10.19
N HIS A 81 -9.47 -10.64 -10.26
CA HIS A 81 -8.62 -10.42 -9.09
C HIS A 81 -8.86 -9.03 -8.48
N PHE A 82 -8.63 -8.87 -7.18
CA PHE A 82 -8.81 -7.62 -6.43
C PHE A 82 -8.11 -6.40 -7.09
N ILE A 83 -6.95 -6.61 -7.71
CA ILE A 83 -6.22 -5.55 -8.44
C ILE A 83 -7.07 -4.82 -9.50
N HIS A 84 -8.09 -5.47 -10.06
CA HIS A 84 -9.01 -4.87 -11.03
C HIS A 84 -10.06 -3.97 -10.38
N GLY A 85 -10.28 -4.06 -9.06
CA GLY A 85 -11.42 -3.44 -8.39
C GLY A 85 -11.45 -1.92 -8.54
N PHE A 86 -10.32 -1.27 -8.24
CA PHE A 86 -10.22 0.19 -8.36
C PHE A 86 -10.21 0.67 -9.82
N ALA A 87 -9.55 -0.07 -10.71
CA ALA A 87 -9.54 0.27 -12.14
C ALA A 87 -10.96 0.22 -12.71
N GLN A 88 -11.72 -0.86 -12.46
CA GLN A 88 -13.12 -0.98 -12.90
C GLN A 88 -14.01 0.14 -12.34
N TYR A 89 -13.84 0.48 -11.05
CA TYR A 89 -14.56 1.61 -10.48
C TYR A 89 -14.24 2.92 -11.22
N LEU A 90 -12.97 3.20 -11.50
CA LEU A 90 -12.58 4.40 -12.23
C LEU A 90 -13.04 4.37 -13.70
N GLU A 91 -13.02 3.22 -14.37
CA GLU A 91 -13.59 3.04 -15.71
C GLU A 91 -15.06 3.45 -15.75
N GLU A 92 -15.85 2.97 -14.78
CA GLU A 92 -17.28 3.30 -14.65
C GLU A 92 -17.51 4.78 -14.34
N ARG A 93 -16.70 5.39 -13.46
CA ARG A 93 -16.91 6.79 -13.06
C ARG A 93 -16.43 7.80 -14.11
N LEU A 94 -15.34 7.48 -14.80
CA LEU A 94 -14.73 8.35 -15.81
C LEU A 94 -15.20 8.05 -17.23
N GLN A 95 -15.95 6.96 -17.44
CA GLN A 95 -16.43 6.50 -18.75
C GLN A 95 -15.28 6.29 -19.74
N ILE A 96 -14.21 5.65 -19.27
CA ILE A 96 -13.01 5.30 -20.05
C ILE A 96 -12.61 3.85 -19.78
N ARG A 97 -11.64 3.34 -20.55
CA ARG A 97 -11.02 2.03 -20.31
C ARG A 97 -9.65 2.21 -19.65
N ILE A 98 -9.35 1.40 -18.65
CA ILE A 98 -8.09 1.38 -17.91
C ILE A 98 -7.59 -0.08 -17.90
N PRO A 99 -6.97 -0.53 -19.01
CA PRO A 99 -6.42 -1.89 -19.08
C PRO A 99 -5.23 -2.02 -18.11
N LEU A 100 -5.30 -2.98 -17.20
CA LEU A 100 -4.18 -3.23 -16.29
C LEU A 100 -2.99 -3.81 -17.05
N THR A 101 -1.81 -3.22 -16.87
CA THR A 101 -0.60 -3.61 -17.61
C THR A 101 0.32 -4.54 -16.80
N ALA A 102 0.20 -4.52 -15.46
CA ALA A 102 1.02 -5.34 -14.58
C ALA A 102 0.20 -5.88 -13.39
N PHE A 103 0.46 -7.13 -13.03
CA PHE A 103 -0.19 -7.80 -11.89
C PHE A 103 0.49 -7.46 -10.56
N ARG A 104 0.63 -6.17 -10.26
CA ARG A 104 1.16 -5.64 -9.00
C ARG A 104 0.76 -4.18 -8.78
N GLY A 105 0.73 -3.78 -7.51
CA GLY A 105 0.82 -2.38 -7.12
C GLY A 105 2.25 -1.86 -7.26
N ASP A 106 2.38 -0.55 -7.10
CA ASP A 106 3.63 0.20 -7.19
C ASP A 106 3.95 0.93 -5.87
N ILE A 107 5.24 0.92 -5.53
CA ILE A 107 5.87 1.73 -4.48
C ILE A 107 7.16 2.27 -5.10
N HIS A 108 7.38 3.58 -4.99
CA HIS A 108 8.51 4.27 -5.61
C HIS A 108 9.46 4.77 -4.52
N LEU A 109 10.69 4.29 -4.55
CA LEU A 109 11.75 4.77 -3.66
C LEU A 109 12.68 5.69 -4.46
N SER A 110 13.03 6.83 -3.86
CA SER A 110 14.04 7.75 -4.37
C SER A 110 15.43 7.09 -4.42
N ALA A 111 16.40 7.76 -5.04
CA ALA A 111 17.77 7.27 -5.04
C ALA A 111 18.35 7.28 -3.62
N GLU A 112 18.05 8.33 -2.86
CA GLU A 112 18.48 8.53 -1.47
C GLU A 112 17.91 7.43 -0.56
N GLU A 113 16.62 7.10 -0.67
CA GLU A 113 15.99 6.04 0.13
C GLU A 113 16.62 4.66 -0.12
N LYS A 114 17.06 4.39 -1.35
CA LYS A 114 17.76 3.14 -1.70
C LYS A 114 19.19 3.08 -1.18
N CYS A 115 19.82 4.25 -0.98
CA CYS A 115 21.18 4.38 -0.48
C CYS A 115 21.24 4.56 1.05
N TRP A 116 20.12 4.86 1.71
CA TRP A 116 20.08 5.10 3.13
C TRP A 116 20.41 3.82 3.91
N ALA A 117 21.36 3.93 4.84
CA ALA A 117 21.56 2.91 5.88
C ALA A 117 20.27 2.83 6.70
N SER A 118 19.65 1.66 6.76
CA SER A 118 18.36 1.47 7.43
C SER A 118 18.32 2.10 8.83
N GLN A 119 17.14 2.46 9.35
CA GLN A 119 17.00 2.89 10.76
C GLN A 119 17.63 1.89 11.75
N VAL A 120 17.73 0.61 11.38
CA VAL A 120 18.41 -0.43 12.16
C VAL A 120 19.92 -0.18 12.25
N ALA A 121 20.54 0.39 11.22
CA ALA A 121 21.93 0.83 11.24
C ALA A 121 22.15 2.00 12.22
N GLU A 122 21.19 2.90 12.36
CA GLU A 122 21.23 3.97 13.37
C GLU A 122 21.17 3.41 14.79
N LEU A 123 20.52 2.26 14.98
CA LEU A 123 20.52 1.49 16.23
C LEU A 123 21.80 0.67 16.45
N GLY A 124 22.82 0.84 15.61
CA GLY A 124 24.13 0.20 15.72
C GLY A 124 24.25 -1.17 15.04
N TYR A 125 23.28 -1.58 14.22
CA TYR A 125 23.32 -2.84 13.48
C TYR A 125 23.30 -2.63 11.96
N SER A 126 24.42 -2.90 11.29
CA SER A 126 24.59 -2.71 9.84
C SER A 126 24.53 -4.01 9.02
N GLY A 127 24.08 -5.12 9.61
CA GLY A 127 23.98 -6.42 8.94
C GLY A 127 22.61 -6.69 8.30
N PRO A 128 22.45 -7.83 7.62
CA PRO A 128 21.14 -8.27 7.13
C PRO A 128 20.22 -8.63 8.30
N PHE A 129 18.92 -8.34 8.17
CA PHE A 129 17.89 -8.67 9.14
C PHE A 129 16.59 -8.99 8.43
N TRP A 130 15.67 -9.64 9.13
CA TRP A 130 14.32 -9.90 8.62
C TRP A 130 13.29 -9.04 9.36
N LEU A 131 12.32 -8.52 8.62
CA LEU A 131 11.14 -7.89 9.20
C LEU A 131 10.11 -8.96 9.56
N ILE A 132 9.46 -8.81 10.71
CA ILE A 132 8.36 -9.68 11.13
C ILE A 132 7.15 -8.86 11.56
N VAL A 133 6.00 -9.19 10.99
CA VAL A 133 4.72 -8.53 11.30
C VAL A 133 3.85 -9.48 12.11
N ALA A 134 4.10 -9.54 13.42
CA ALA A 134 3.38 -10.43 14.35
C ALA A 134 2.18 -9.71 14.98
N GLY A 135 1.13 -9.50 14.18
CA GLY A 135 -0.05 -8.78 14.62
C GLY A 135 -1.12 -8.62 13.54
N GLY A 136 -2.15 -7.83 13.84
CA GLY A 136 -3.20 -7.51 12.90
C GLY A 136 -4.31 -6.66 13.49
N LYS A 137 -5.26 -6.26 12.65
CA LYS A 137 -6.41 -5.46 13.08
C LYS A 137 -7.43 -6.30 13.84
N PHE A 138 -8.08 -5.70 14.83
CA PHE A 138 -9.06 -6.36 15.70
C PHE A 138 -10.36 -6.75 14.98
N ASP A 139 -10.70 -6.09 13.88
CA ASP A 139 -11.89 -6.32 13.07
C ASP A 139 -11.75 -7.51 12.09
N PHE A 140 -10.52 -8.02 11.86
CA PHE A 140 -10.25 -9.14 10.96
C PHE A 140 -9.23 -10.14 11.54
N THR A 141 -9.63 -10.81 12.64
CA THR A 141 -8.77 -11.73 13.40
C THR A 141 -8.44 -13.04 12.68
N ALA A 142 -9.22 -13.44 11.67
CA ALA A 142 -9.00 -14.69 10.92
C ALA A 142 -7.63 -14.75 10.22
N LYS A 143 -6.98 -13.60 10.01
CA LYS A 143 -5.64 -13.49 9.40
C LYS A 143 -4.52 -13.62 10.42
N TRP A 144 -4.84 -13.71 11.71
CA TRP A 144 -3.84 -13.76 12.76
C TRP A 144 -3.30 -15.17 12.89
N TRP A 145 -1.98 -15.30 12.81
CA TRP A 145 -1.30 -16.54 13.12
C TRP A 145 -1.06 -16.67 14.63
N ASN A 146 -0.93 -17.90 15.12
CA ASN A 146 -0.74 -18.16 16.54
C ASN A 146 0.52 -17.44 17.06
N PRO A 147 0.42 -16.58 18.09
CA PRO A 147 1.55 -15.88 18.70
C PRO A 147 2.77 -16.77 19.02
N ALA A 148 2.52 -17.96 19.57
CA ALA A 148 3.58 -18.87 19.97
C ALA A 148 4.41 -19.33 18.77
N HIS A 149 3.79 -19.46 17.60
CA HIS A 149 4.49 -19.88 16.40
C HIS A 149 5.40 -18.78 15.83
N TYR A 150 5.03 -17.50 15.94
CA TYR A 150 5.95 -16.40 15.62
C TYR A 150 7.20 -16.47 16.49
N GLN A 151 7.05 -16.71 17.79
CA GLN A 151 8.19 -16.84 18.71
C GLN A 151 9.05 -18.06 18.37
N HIS A 152 8.45 -19.20 18.02
CA HIS A 152 9.20 -20.38 17.57
C HIS A 152 10.08 -20.11 16.36
N VAL A 153 9.61 -19.30 15.39
CA VAL A 153 10.42 -18.89 14.23
C VAL A 153 11.61 -18.04 14.66
N VAL A 154 11.38 -17.02 15.50
CA VAL A 154 12.46 -16.16 16.00
C VAL A 154 13.49 -16.96 16.78
N ASP A 155 13.05 -17.87 17.65
CA ASP A 155 13.95 -18.70 18.45
C ASP A 155 14.74 -19.71 17.60
N HIS A 156 14.13 -20.29 16.56
CA HIS A 156 14.80 -21.21 15.64
C HIS A 156 16.00 -20.56 14.93
N PHE A 157 15.88 -19.28 14.58
CA PHE A 157 16.90 -18.52 13.87
C PHE A 157 17.81 -17.69 14.80
N TRP A 158 17.69 -17.87 16.11
CA TRP A 158 18.50 -17.14 17.09
C TRP A 158 20.00 -17.34 16.86
N GLY A 159 20.75 -16.23 16.87
CA GLY A 159 22.19 -16.20 16.57
C GLY A 159 22.56 -16.39 15.09
N ARG A 160 21.57 -16.56 14.19
CA ARG A 160 21.77 -16.74 12.74
C ARG A 160 21.20 -15.59 11.92
N VAL A 161 19.98 -15.16 12.25
CA VAL A 161 19.28 -14.07 11.57
C VAL A 161 18.60 -13.18 12.60
N PRO A 162 18.97 -11.88 12.67
CA PRO A 162 18.25 -10.91 13.51
C PRO A 162 16.88 -10.56 12.92
N PHE A 163 15.92 -10.32 13.80
CA PHE A 163 14.57 -9.90 13.43
C PHE A 163 14.27 -8.51 13.96
N VAL A 164 13.49 -7.75 13.20
CA VAL A 164 12.89 -6.48 13.62
C VAL A 164 11.38 -6.62 13.52
N GLN A 165 10.69 -6.45 14.65
CA GLN A 165 9.24 -6.53 14.70
C GLN A 165 8.63 -5.18 14.33
N VAL A 166 7.80 -5.15 13.29
CA VAL A 166 7.11 -3.94 12.82
C VAL A 166 5.60 -4.10 12.91
N GLY A 167 4.89 -2.98 13.04
CA GLY A 167 3.43 -2.94 13.11
C GLY A 167 2.91 -1.68 13.80
N GLU A 168 1.64 -1.38 13.54
CA GLU A 168 0.96 -0.24 14.15
C GLU A 168 0.72 -0.48 15.65
N LYS A 169 0.96 0.54 16.49
CA LYS A 169 0.84 0.45 17.96
C LYS A 169 -0.61 0.25 18.41
N ALA A 170 -1.56 0.80 17.66
CA ALA A 170 -2.99 0.70 17.96
C ALA A 170 -3.61 -0.65 17.55
N HIS A 171 -2.89 -1.49 16.81
CA HIS A 171 -3.35 -2.82 16.42
C HIS A 171 -2.91 -3.89 17.43
N TRP A 172 -3.56 -5.05 17.37
CA TRP A 172 -3.13 -6.17 18.17
C TRP A 172 -1.73 -6.61 17.73
N ARG A 173 -0.84 -6.76 18.70
CA ARG A 173 0.53 -7.25 18.50
C ARG A 173 0.91 -8.12 19.67
N THR A 174 1.62 -9.21 19.39
CA THR A 174 2.30 -9.96 20.46
C THR A 174 3.75 -9.51 20.49
N PRO A 175 4.23 -8.86 21.57
CA PRO A 175 5.64 -8.54 21.71
C PRO A 175 6.48 -9.83 21.67
N LEU A 176 7.38 -9.92 20.70
CA LEU A 176 8.31 -11.04 20.59
C LEU A 176 9.56 -10.75 21.42
N LYS A 177 10.17 -11.81 21.95
CA LYS A 177 11.49 -11.72 22.59
C LYS A 177 12.56 -11.80 21.49
N ARG A 178 13.73 -11.19 21.74
CA ARG A 178 14.92 -11.30 20.86
C ARG A 178 14.75 -10.66 19.48
N VAL A 179 13.92 -9.62 19.39
CA VAL A 179 13.73 -8.81 18.18
C VAL A 179 14.08 -7.35 18.47
N GLY A 180 14.54 -6.63 17.44
CA GLY A 180 14.55 -5.16 17.47
C GLY A 180 13.15 -4.59 17.33
N SER A 181 12.94 -3.35 17.80
CA SER A 181 11.67 -2.63 17.76
C SER A 181 11.84 -1.21 17.27
#